data_AF-A0AAV7WMZ6-F1
#
_entry.id   AF-A0AAV7WMZ6-F1
#
_cell.length_a   1.000
_cell.length_b   1.000
_cell.length_c   1.000
_cell.angle_alpha   90.00
_cell.angle_beta   90.00
_cell.angle_gamma   90.00
#
_symmetry.space_group_name_H-M   'P 1'
#
loop_
_entity.id
_entity.type
_entity.pdbx_description
1 polymer ?
#
loop_
_entity_poly.entity_id
_entity_poly.type
_entity_poly.pdbx_seq_one_letter_code
_entity_poly.pdbx_strand_id
1 'polypeptide(L)'
;MANRLKKVIEKLVHPDQTCGIPGRQITDNLALVRDTIEYVKSRKVPTALVSLDQEKAFDRVSHEFMDRTLRALGLGDFFCDRNV
;
A
#
# COMPACT_ATOMS: atom_id res chain seq x y z
N MET A 1 9.40 15.33 4.64
CA MET A 1 9.53 13.90 4.27
C MET A 1 8.54 13.44 3.21
N ALA A 2 7.22 13.64 3.37
CA ALA A 2 6.20 13.12 2.43
C ALA A 2 6.44 13.47 0.94
N ASN A 3 6.83 14.71 0.63
CA ASN A 3 7.11 15.13 -0.76
C ASN A 3 8.32 14.42 -1.40
N ARG A 4 9.26 13.91 -0.60
CA ARG A 4 10.39 13.12 -1.09
C ARG A 4 9.93 11.68 -1.38
N LEU A 5 9.13 11.10 -0.49
CA LEU A 5 8.58 9.76 -0.64
C LEU A 5 7.63 9.66 -1.84
N LYS A 6 6.81 10.69 -2.08
CA LYS A 6 5.91 10.77 -3.25
C LYS A 6 6.61 10.51 -4.59
N LYS A 7 7.90 10.87 -4.72
CA LYS A 7 8.67 10.68 -5.96
C LYS A 7 9.03 9.23 -6.26
N VAL A 8 9.03 8.37 -5.24
CA VAL A 8 9.51 6.97 -5.33
C VAL A 8 8.44 5.96 -4.96
N ILE A 9 7.42 6.35 -4.19
CA ILE A 9 6.44 5.43 -3.60
C ILE A 9 5.73 4.56 -4.65
N GLU A 10 5.40 5.13 -5.82
CA GLU A 10 4.76 4.41 -6.92
C GLU A 10 5.56 3.21 -7.42
N LYS A 11 6.89 3.25 -7.31
CA LYS A 11 7.80 2.16 -7.72
C LYS A 11 7.99 1.11 -6.63
N LEU A 12 7.63 1.43 -5.38
CA LEU A 12 7.87 0.58 -4.21
C LEU A 12 6.65 -0.25 -3.83
N VAL A 13 5.44 0.26 -4.10
CA VAL A 13 4.20 -0.41 -3.75
C VAL A 13 3.55 -1.08 -4.97
N HIS A 14 2.84 -2.18 -4.73
CA HIS A 14 2.12 -2.89 -5.78
C HIS A 14 1.13 -1.96 -6.52
N PRO A 15 0.89 -2.13 -7.83
CA PRO A 15 -0.08 -1.33 -8.59
C PRO A 15 -1.47 -1.21 -7.95
N ASP A 16 -1.95 -2.29 -7.33
CA ASP A 16 -3.27 -2.35 -6.68
C ASP A 16 -3.35 -1.56 -5.35
N GLN A 17 -2.22 -1.05 -4.84
CA GLN A 17 -2.23 -0.14 -3.70
C GLN A 17 -2.56 1.28 -4.21
N THR A 18 -3.81 1.69 -4.02
CA THR A 18 -4.31 2.99 -4.52
C THR A 18 -4.25 4.10 -3.46
N CYS A 19 -4.49 3.76 -2.19
CA CYS A 19 -4.53 4.75 -1.12
C CYS A 19 -3.15 5.42 -0.90
N GLY A 20 -3.14 6.75 -0.87
CA GLY A 20 -1.94 7.55 -0.60
C GLY A 20 -0.94 7.64 -1.75
N ILE A 21 -1.27 7.10 -2.93
CA ILE A 21 -0.40 7.09 -4.11
C ILE A 21 -0.90 8.15 -5.12
N PRO A 22 -0.05 9.11 -5.52
CA PRO A 22 -0.42 10.08 -6.54
C PRO A 22 -0.91 9.41 -7.83
N GLY A 23 -1.95 9.97 -8.44
CA GLY A 23 -2.49 9.48 -9.71
C GLY A 23 -3.30 8.17 -9.64
N ARG A 24 -3.39 7.50 -8.49
CA ARG A 24 -4.23 6.30 -8.30
C ARG A 24 -5.53 6.65 -7.58
N GLN A 25 -6.63 6.01 -7.95
CA GLN A 25 -7.95 6.32 -7.40
C GLN A 25 -8.57 5.09 -6.74
N ILE A 26 -9.38 5.33 -5.70
CA ILE A 26 -10.09 4.25 -5.00
C ILE A 26 -11.06 3.49 -5.93
N THR A 27 -11.56 4.16 -6.98
CA THR A 27 -12.40 3.58 -8.02
C THR A 27 -11.72 2.43 -8.76
N ASP A 28 -10.39 2.46 -8.89
CA ASP A 28 -9.62 1.42 -9.58
C ASP A 28 -9.74 0.09 -8.82
N ASN A 29 -9.64 0.13 -7.49
CA ASN A 29 -9.81 -1.06 -6.65
C ASN A 29 -11.25 -1.55 -6.62
N LEU A 30 -12.23 -0.64 -6.65
CA LEU A 30 -13.64 -1.01 -6.74
C LEU A 30 -13.95 -1.75 -8.05
N ALA A 31 -13.39 -1.27 -9.17
CA ALA A 31 -13.50 -1.94 -10.47
C ALA A 31 -12.83 -3.33 -10.43
N LEU A 32 -11.62 -3.43 -9.90
CA LEU A 32 -10.90 -4.71 -9.76
C LEU A 32 -11.69 -5.74 -8.96
N VAL A 33 -12.25 -5.35 -7.80
CA VAL A 33 -13.06 -6.26 -6.97
C VAL A 33 -14.33 -6.68 -7.71
N ARG A 34 -15.02 -5.74 -8.37
CA ARG A 34 -16.23 -6.04 -9.16
C ARG A 34 -15.93 -7.06 -10.27
N ASP A 35 -14.89 -6.81 -11.05
CA ASP A 35 -14.52 -7.66 -12.18
C ASP A 35 -14.05 -9.03 -11.71
N THR A 36 -13.33 -9.09 -10.58
CA THR A 36 -12.93 -10.35 -9.94
C THR A 36 -14.16 -11.16 -9.51
N ILE A 37 -15.15 -10.53 -8.88
CA ILE A 37 -16.40 -11.19 -8.47
C ILE A 37 -17.16 -11.73 -9.69
N GLU A 38 -17.25 -10.96 -10.76
CA GLU A 38 -17.92 -11.38 -12.00
C GLU A 38 -17.18 -12.56 -12.65
N TYR A 39 -15.85 -12.49 -12.70
CA TYR A 39 -15.02 -13.55 -13.24
C TYR A 39 -15.21 -14.88 -12.49
N VAL A 40 -15.11 -14.88 -11.16
CA VAL A 40 -15.24 -16.12 -10.38
C VAL A 40 -16.65 -16.69 -10.44
N LYS A 41 -17.69 -15.84 -10.52
CA LYS A 41 -19.08 -16.27 -10.75
C LYS A 41 -19.23 -16.96 -12.11
N SER A 42 -18.73 -16.35 -13.19
CA SER A 42 -18.83 -16.90 -14.54
C SER A 42 -18.10 -18.25 -14.69
N ARG A 43 -17.00 -18.43 -13.95
CA ARG A 43 -16.17 -19.65 -13.96
C ARG A 43 -16.56 -20.67 -12.90
N LYS A 44 -17.52 -20.36 -12.02
CA LYS A 44 -17.91 -21.18 -10.86
C LYS A 44 -16.73 -21.58 -9.98
N VAL A 45 -15.77 -20.67 -9.80
CA VAL A 45 -14.59 -20.90 -8.95
C VAL A 45 -14.97 -20.66 -7.49
N PRO A 46 -14.81 -21.65 -6.59
CA PRO A 46 -15.00 -21.43 -5.15
C PRO A 46 -14.07 -20.31 -4.67
N THR A 47 -14.64 -19.25 -4.11
CA THR A 47 -13.92 -18.02 -3.76
C THR A 47 -14.41 -17.47 -2.44
N ALA A 48 -13.50 -16.92 -1.64
CA ALA A 48 -13.82 -16.15 -0.43
C ALA A 48 -13.25 -14.73 -0.57
N LEU A 49 -14.01 -13.73 -0.11
CA LEU A 49 -13.55 -12.36 0.01
C LEU A 49 -13.19 -12.09 1.47
N VAL A 50 -11.95 -11.65 1.72
CA VAL A 50 -11.47 -11.31 3.05
C VAL A 50 -11.26 -9.80 3.10
N SER A 51 -11.95 -9.13 4.03
CA SER A 51 -11.76 -7.72 4.32
C SER A 51 -10.99 -7.58 5.63
N LEU A 52 -9.87 -6.87 5.60
CA LEU A 52 -9.02 -6.61 6.76
C LEU A 52 -8.98 -5.11 7.02
N ASP A 53 -9.20 -4.71 8.26
CA ASP A 53 -9.10 -3.32 8.72
C ASP A 53 -8.10 -3.23 9.88
N GLN A 54 -7.29 -2.19 9.89
CA GLN A 54 -6.27 -1.96 10.92
C GLN A 54 -6.75 -0.88 11.89
N GLU A 55 -7.14 -1.30 13.09
CA GLU A 55 -7.60 -0.37 14.13
C GLU A 55 -6.47 0.60 14.51
N LYS A 56 -6.71 1.92 14.34
CA LYS A 56 -5.77 3.00 14.68
C LYS A 56 -4.37 2.78 14.09
N ALA A 57 -4.29 2.43 12.81
CA ALA A 57 -3.05 2.07 12.12
C ALA A 57 -1.90 3.08 12.33
N PHE A 58 -2.19 4.38 12.31
CA PHE A 58 -1.17 5.42 12.50
C PHE A 58 -0.70 5.56 13.96
N ASP A 59 -1.54 5.24 14.94
CA ASP A 59 -1.17 5.31 16.36
C ASP A 59 -0.42 4.04 16.81
N ARG A 60 -0.70 2.91 16.17
CA ARG A 60 -0.20 1.58 16.57
C ARG A 60 1.00 1.09 15.76
N VAL A 61 1.39 1.78 14.69
CA VAL A 61 2.55 1.38 13.88
C VAL A 61 3.84 1.56 14.69
N SER A 62 4.68 0.52 14.74
CA SER A 62 5.99 0.61 15.37
C SER A 62 6.94 1.46 14.53
N HIS A 63 7.49 2.52 15.14
CA HIS A 63 8.51 3.35 14.50
C HIS A 63 9.81 2.59 14.20
N GLU A 64 10.19 1.65 15.07
CA GLU A 64 11.37 0.80 14.83
C GLU A 64 11.16 -0.10 13.61
N PHE A 65 9.96 -0.70 13.48
CA PHE A 65 9.62 -1.50 12.32
C PHE A 65 9.65 -0.66 11.02
N MET A 66 9.10 0.55 11.07
CA MET A 66 9.12 1.48 9.94
C MET A 66 10.54 1.88 9.55
N ASP A 67 11.42 2.16 10.51
CA ASP A 67 12.84 2.48 10.26
C ASP A 67 13.57 1.32 9.56
N ARG A 68 13.43 0.11 10.10
CA ARG A 68 14.02 -1.11 9.52
C ARG A 68 13.50 -1.37 8.10
N THR A 69 12.22 -1.12 7.87
CA THR A 69 11.60 -1.26 6.55
C THR A 69 12.18 -0.26 5.55
N LEU A 70 12.31 1.01 5.93
CA LEU A 70 12.92 2.04 5.07
C LEU A 70 14.38 1.72 4.76
N ARG A 71 15.17 1.26 5.74
CA ARG A 71 16.54 0.80 5.52
C ARG A 71 16.60 -0.39 4.55
N ALA A 72 15.73 -1.38 4.71
CA ALA A 72 15.65 -2.54 3.82
C ALA A 72 15.27 -2.18 2.38
N LEU A 73 14.47 -1.12 2.20
CA LEU A 73 14.12 -0.56 0.88
C LEU A 73 15.23 0.33 0.28
N GLY A 74 16.39 0.45 0.92
CA GLY A 74 17.48 1.33 0.48
C GLY A 74 17.18 2.82 0.68
N LEU A 75 16.20 3.16 1.51
CA LEU A 75 15.76 4.52 1.83
C LEU A 75 16.30 5.03 3.17
N GLY A 76 17.11 4.23 3.87
CA GLY A 76 17.66 4.53 5.20
C GLY A 76 18.33 5.89 5.28
N ASP A 77 19.40 6.10 4.53
CA ASP A 77 20.19 7.34 4.56
C ASP A 77 19.37 8.58 4.17
N PHE A 78 18.31 8.38 3.39
CA PHE A 78 17.43 9.44 2.95
C PHE A 78 16.37 9.81 3.98
N PHE A 79 15.82 8.87 4.72
CA PHE A 79 14.64 9.11 5.58
C PHE A 79 14.88 8.84 7.08
N CYS A 80 15.85 8.01 7.42
CA CYS A 80 16.13 7.54 8.77
C CYS A 80 17.27 8.33 9.43
N ASP A 81 18.29 8.70 8.65
CA ASP A 81 19.46 9.39 9.18
C ASP A 81 19.19 10.91 9.22
N ARG A 82 19.05 11.46 10.44
CA ARG A 82 18.93 12.90 10.66
C ARG A 82 20.29 13.56 10.49
N ASN A 83 20.61 13.95 9.26
CA ASN A 83 21.49 15.08 9.01
C ASN A 83 20.66 16.27 8.50
N VAL A 84 19.76 16.76 9.36
CA VAL A 84 19.49 18.17 9.77
C VAL A 84 18.63 18.09 11.03
#